data_AF-A0A6J2NIP6-F1
#
_entry.id   AF-A0A6J2NIP6-F1
#
_cell.length_a   1.000
_cell.length_b   1.000
_cell.length_c   1.000
_cell.angle_alpha   90.00
_cell.angle_beta   90.00
_cell.angle_gamma   90.00
#
_symmetry.space_group_name_H-M   'P 1'
#
loop_
_entity.id
_entity.type
_entity.pdbx_description
1 polymer ?
#
loop_
_entity_poly.entity_id
_entity_poly.type
_entity_poly.pdbx_seq_one_letter_code
_entity_poly.pdbx_strand_id
1 'polypeptide(L)'
;MGRITEDLIRRNAEHNDCVIFSLEELSLHQQEIERLEHLDRWCRDLKILYLQNNLIGKIENVSRLKKLEYLNLALNNIEKIENLEGCEGLAKLDLTVNFIGELSSVNSLQHNIHLRELFLMGNPCADFEGYRQFVVAALQQLKWLDGKEIERSERIQALQNFPEVERQIREQEKAYCLRRAKDKEEAQRRLREEQESEEEEGRLGFDGCWDAADTGATLPTSAESKDHLQAAETPGGDPHKKKPGSGEDDLEFWSRPSLFTPEARLETLRHMEKQRRDQEKLSEKKKKVKAPRTLITEDGRALNVNEPKLDFSLKDDEKHNQIILDLAVYRYMDTSLIDVDVQPTYVRVMVKGKPFQLALPAEVSPDSSSAKRSQTTGHLVVCMPKVGDVITGGPRASKSGKGTSDGGSREQTQERSKQTEKLEVDPSKHSFPDVANIVQGGKHRPRRVRPEPELTPSEEDLDFEDNPEVPPLI
;
A
#
# COMPACT_ATOMS: atom_id res chain seq x y z
N MET A 1 10.47 -7.26 11.14
CA MET A 1 10.87 -8.53 11.80
C MET A 1 9.84 -9.62 11.55
N GLY A 2 10.13 -10.49 10.59
CA GLY A 2 9.35 -11.70 10.35
C GLY A 2 9.58 -12.71 11.47
N ARG A 3 8.50 -13.08 12.17
CA ARG A 3 8.48 -14.19 13.12
C ARG A 3 7.49 -15.24 12.62
N ILE A 4 7.80 -16.51 12.91
CA ILE A 4 6.82 -17.57 12.70
C ILE A 4 5.70 -17.35 13.72
N THR A 5 4.52 -16.95 13.22
CA THR A 5 3.31 -16.78 14.03
C THR A 5 2.33 -17.91 13.74
N GLU A 6 1.48 -18.24 14.70
CA GLU A 6 0.45 -19.25 14.49
C GLU A 6 -0.46 -18.88 13.31
N ASP A 7 -0.82 -17.61 13.18
CA ASP A 7 -1.63 -17.10 12.07
C ASP A 7 -0.95 -17.24 10.71
N LEU A 8 0.39 -17.17 10.66
CA LEU A 8 1.16 -17.38 9.44
C LEU A 8 1.12 -18.85 9.02
N ILE A 9 1.31 -19.77 9.97
CA ILE A 9 1.20 -21.21 9.69
C ILE A 9 -0.22 -21.57 9.30
N ARG A 10 -1.22 -21.04 10.00
CA ARG A 10 -2.64 -21.31 9.72
C ARG A 10 -3.05 -20.87 8.32
N ARG A 11 -2.58 -19.69 7.87
CA ARG A 11 -2.77 -19.22 6.49
C ARG A 11 -2.10 -20.10 5.44
N ASN A 12 -0.92 -20.66 5.76
CA ASN A 12 -0.26 -21.60 4.85
C ASN A 12 -0.81 -23.03 4.94
N ALA A 13 -1.59 -23.33 5.98
CA ALA A 13 -2.27 -24.60 6.22
C ALA A 13 -3.71 -24.65 5.65
N GLU A 14 -4.07 -23.74 4.74
CA GLU A 14 -5.41 -23.67 4.13
C GLU A 14 -5.84 -24.99 3.49
N HIS A 15 -4.90 -25.79 2.99
CA HIS A 15 -5.15 -27.10 2.39
C HIS A 15 -5.32 -28.24 3.41
N ASN A 16 -5.12 -27.97 4.70
CA ASN A 16 -5.28 -28.94 5.80
C ASN A 16 -6.35 -28.48 6.82
N ASP A 17 -7.45 -27.90 6.34
CA ASP A 17 -8.54 -27.36 7.15
C ASP A 17 -8.08 -26.38 8.25
N CYS A 18 -6.98 -25.65 8.03
CA CYS A 18 -6.35 -24.78 9.03
C CYS A 18 -5.89 -25.51 10.30
N VAL A 19 -5.74 -26.84 10.25
CA VAL A 19 -5.24 -27.67 11.34
C VAL A 19 -3.71 -27.73 11.28
N ILE A 20 -3.06 -27.12 12.25
CA ILE A 20 -1.59 -27.01 12.30
C ILE A 20 -0.91 -28.27 12.88
N PHE A 21 -1.64 -29.06 13.68
CA PHE A 21 -1.05 -30.19 14.42
C PHE A 21 -0.75 -31.42 13.55
N SER A 22 -1.58 -31.68 12.54
CA SER A 22 -1.46 -32.81 11.61
C SER A 22 -0.78 -32.43 10.30
N LEU A 23 -0.22 -31.22 10.21
CA LEU A 23 0.34 -30.70 8.98
C LEU A 23 1.58 -31.50 8.59
N GLU A 24 1.56 -32.12 7.40
CA GLU A 24 2.68 -32.91 6.89
C GLU A 24 3.66 -32.06 6.07
N GLU A 25 3.17 -31.01 5.39
CA GLU A 25 3.97 -30.16 4.50
C GLU A 25 3.74 -28.69 4.83
N LEU A 26 4.83 -27.93 4.99
CA LEU A 26 4.77 -26.49 5.25
C LEU A 26 5.72 -25.73 4.34
N SER A 27 5.16 -24.80 3.58
CA SER A 27 5.90 -23.88 2.73
C SER A 27 5.87 -22.48 3.31
N LEU A 28 7.04 -21.98 3.71
CA LEU A 28 7.27 -20.65 4.27
C LEU A 28 8.37 -19.94 3.48
N HIS A 29 8.15 -19.78 2.18
CA HIS A 29 9.06 -19.08 1.30
C HIS A 29 8.90 -17.56 1.42
N GLN A 30 10.01 -16.83 1.37
CA GLN A 30 10.02 -15.36 1.25
C GLN A 30 9.22 -14.65 2.35
N GLN A 31 9.27 -15.15 3.59
CA GLN A 31 8.54 -14.59 4.73
C GLN A 31 9.43 -13.71 5.63
N GLU A 32 10.66 -13.43 5.20
CA GLU A 32 11.62 -12.59 5.94
C GLU A 32 11.83 -13.10 7.39
N ILE A 33 11.75 -14.42 7.59
CA ILE A 33 11.83 -15.04 8.92
C ILE A 33 13.27 -14.97 9.42
N GLU A 34 13.49 -14.36 10.57
CA GLU A 34 14.82 -14.27 11.20
C GLU A 34 15.10 -15.44 12.17
N ARG A 35 14.06 -16.00 12.78
CA ARG A 35 14.15 -17.06 13.80
C ARG A 35 13.09 -18.13 13.66
N LEU A 36 13.52 -19.37 13.87
CA LEU A 36 12.64 -20.53 13.93
C LEU A 36 12.07 -20.67 15.34
N GLU A 37 10.93 -20.05 15.60
CA GLU A 37 10.26 -20.14 16.90
C GLU A 37 9.01 -21.04 16.81
N HIS A 38 8.74 -21.81 17.87
CA HIS A 38 7.49 -22.54 18.13
C HIS A 38 7.05 -23.66 17.15
N LEU A 39 7.83 -23.97 16.11
CA LEU A 39 7.57 -25.10 15.21
C LEU A 39 7.43 -26.44 15.95
N ASP A 40 8.20 -26.62 17.02
CA ASP A 40 8.17 -27.81 17.88
C ASP A 40 6.84 -28.05 18.60
N ARG A 41 6.07 -26.98 18.82
CA ARG A 41 4.77 -27.03 19.50
C ARG A 41 3.62 -27.19 18.51
N TRP A 42 3.72 -26.53 17.36
CA TRP A 42 2.60 -26.41 16.42
C TRP A 42 2.53 -27.58 15.44
N CYS A 43 3.66 -28.02 14.87
CA CYS A 43 3.66 -28.95 13.74
C CYS A 43 4.49 -30.20 14.06
N ARG A 44 4.00 -31.10 14.92
CA ARG A 44 4.77 -32.30 15.35
C ARG A 44 4.88 -33.38 14.27
N ASP A 45 3.91 -33.42 13.37
CA ASP A 45 3.80 -34.46 12.35
C ASP A 45 4.37 -34.05 10.98
N LEU A 46 5.14 -32.97 10.96
CA LEU A 46 5.70 -32.40 9.75
C LEU A 46 6.73 -33.33 9.11
N LYS A 47 6.56 -33.58 7.81
CA LYS A 47 7.45 -34.37 6.96
C LYS A 47 8.31 -33.49 6.06
N ILE A 48 7.74 -32.41 5.51
CA ILE A 48 8.43 -31.54 4.56
C ILE A 48 8.34 -30.08 5.02
N LEU A 49 9.49 -29.45 5.17
CA LEU A 49 9.60 -28.04 5.56
C LEU A 49 10.38 -27.26 4.51
N TYR A 50 9.71 -26.30 3.88
CA TYR A 50 10.36 -25.35 3.00
C TYR A 50 10.48 -23.97 3.65
N LEU A 51 11.72 -23.52 3.81
CA LEU A 51 12.08 -22.23 4.41
C LEU A 51 13.04 -21.46 3.51
N GLN A 52 12.96 -21.66 2.20
CA GLN A 52 13.86 -21.03 1.25
C GLN A 52 13.67 -19.49 1.20
N ASN A 53 14.78 -18.78 1.04
CA ASN A 53 14.82 -17.32 0.93
C ASN A 53 14.23 -16.61 2.15
N ASN A 54 14.75 -16.96 3.33
CA ASN A 54 14.48 -16.26 4.59
C ASN A 54 15.80 -15.73 5.17
N LEU A 55 15.76 -15.20 6.38
CA LEU A 55 16.90 -14.58 7.06
C LEU A 55 17.30 -15.36 8.31
N ILE A 56 17.07 -16.68 8.29
CA ILE A 56 17.29 -17.54 9.46
C ILE A 56 18.79 -17.58 9.75
N GLY A 57 19.19 -17.03 10.90
CA GLY A 57 20.60 -16.99 11.31
C GLY A 57 21.06 -18.28 12.01
N LYS A 58 20.14 -18.97 12.68
CA LYS A 58 20.42 -20.18 13.47
C LYS A 58 19.30 -21.20 13.31
N ILE A 59 19.69 -22.47 13.22
CA ILE A 59 18.75 -23.58 13.25
C ILE A 59 18.42 -23.88 14.71
N GLU A 60 17.21 -23.59 15.14
CA GLU A 60 16.71 -23.84 16.48
C GLU A 60 15.27 -24.38 16.44
N ASN A 61 14.82 -25.05 17.50
CA ASN A 61 13.46 -25.60 17.64
C ASN A 61 13.03 -26.64 16.59
N VAL A 62 13.96 -27.20 15.80
CA VAL A 62 13.69 -28.29 14.84
C VAL A 62 13.88 -29.67 15.47
N SER A 63 14.65 -29.77 16.55
CA SER A 63 15.07 -31.05 17.18
C SER A 63 13.93 -31.98 17.63
N ARG A 64 12.70 -31.47 17.79
CA ARG A 64 11.54 -32.29 18.20
C ARG A 64 10.74 -32.86 17.03
N LEU A 65 11.08 -32.49 15.79
CA LEU A 65 10.38 -32.93 14.58
C LEU A 65 10.89 -34.29 14.11
N LYS A 66 10.42 -35.35 14.79
CA LYS A 66 10.88 -36.72 14.53
C LYS A 66 10.51 -37.25 13.14
N LYS A 67 9.37 -36.78 12.59
CA LYS A 67 8.84 -37.21 11.29
C LYS A 67 9.38 -36.39 10.11
N LEU A 68 10.23 -35.39 10.36
CA LEU A 68 10.74 -34.53 9.30
C LEU A 68 11.67 -35.31 8.39
N GLU A 69 11.29 -35.45 7.12
CA GLU A 69 12.03 -36.17 6.09
C GLU A 69 12.83 -35.23 5.19
N TYR A 70 12.27 -34.06 4.87
CA TYR A 70 12.91 -33.06 4.02
C TYR A 70 12.90 -31.67 4.65
N LEU A 71 14.09 -31.08 4.77
CA LEU A 71 14.28 -29.71 5.23
C LEU A 71 15.01 -28.89 4.17
N ASN A 72 14.34 -27.87 3.65
CA ASN A 72 14.92 -26.91 2.73
C ASN A 72 15.14 -25.56 3.41
N LEU A 73 16.41 -25.22 3.63
CA LEU A 73 16.90 -23.97 4.21
C LEU A 73 17.78 -23.21 3.21
N ALA A 74 17.58 -23.40 1.91
CA ALA A 74 18.31 -22.68 0.87
C ALA A 74 18.16 -21.16 0.99
N LEU A 75 19.20 -20.41 0.63
CA LEU A 75 19.21 -18.94 0.65
C LEU A 75 18.83 -18.35 2.02
N ASN A 76 19.45 -18.85 3.08
CA ASN A 76 19.29 -18.32 4.45
C ASN A 76 20.60 -17.74 4.98
N ASN A 77 20.58 -17.28 6.23
CA ASN A 77 21.71 -16.65 6.89
C ASN A 77 22.43 -17.59 7.88
N ILE A 78 22.34 -18.90 7.65
CA ILE A 78 22.83 -19.91 8.59
C ILE A 78 24.34 -19.94 8.56
N GLU A 79 24.97 -19.76 9.73
CA GLU A 79 26.43 -19.82 9.87
C GLU A 79 26.94 -21.15 10.45
N LYS A 80 26.08 -21.85 11.19
CA LYS A 80 26.43 -23.09 11.90
C LYS A 80 25.29 -24.11 11.79
N ILE A 81 25.66 -25.37 11.56
CA ILE A 81 24.72 -26.50 11.59
C ILE A 81 24.63 -27.03 13.02
N GLU A 82 23.52 -26.77 13.70
CA GLU A 82 23.28 -27.21 15.07
C GLU A 82 21.79 -27.59 15.26
N ASN A 83 21.48 -28.27 16.37
CA ASN A 83 20.10 -28.62 16.79
C ASN A 83 19.30 -29.52 15.82
N LEU A 84 19.97 -30.27 14.94
CA LEU A 84 19.34 -31.25 14.04
C LEU A 84 19.40 -32.70 14.55
N GLU A 85 20.08 -32.94 15.67
CA GLU A 85 20.33 -34.28 16.23
C GLU A 85 19.04 -35.08 16.53
N GLY A 86 17.95 -34.39 16.89
CA GLY A 86 16.67 -35.04 17.21
C GLY A 86 15.76 -35.32 16.01
N CYS A 87 16.15 -34.93 14.79
CA CYS A 87 15.38 -35.17 13.57
C CYS A 87 15.68 -36.58 13.02
N GLU A 88 15.16 -37.61 13.69
CA GLU A 88 15.46 -39.01 13.36
C GLU A 88 15.09 -39.39 11.91
N GLY A 89 13.98 -38.85 11.38
CA GLY A 89 13.49 -39.13 10.03
C GLY A 89 14.18 -38.38 8.89
N LEU A 90 15.12 -37.46 9.17
CA LEU A 90 15.63 -36.54 8.16
C LEU A 90 16.42 -37.28 7.07
N ALA A 91 15.92 -37.24 5.84
CA ALA A 91 16.47 -37.93 4.67
C ALA A 91 17.19 -36.97 3.71
N LYS A 92 16.67 -35.74 3.58
CA LYS A 92 17.20 -34.72 2.67
C LYS A 92 17.34 -33.38 3.39
N LEU A 93 18.52 -32.76 3.27
CA LEU A 93 18.82 -31.45 3.84
C LEU A 93 19.43 -30.55 2.77
N ASP A 94 18.77 -29.42 2.51
CA ASP A 94 19.25 -28.40 1.59
C ASP A 94 19.67 -27.14 2.36
N LEU A 95 20.97 -26.84 2.32
CA LEU A 95 21.60 -25.67 2.91
C LEU A 95 22.33 -24.84 1.85
N THR A 96 21.89 -24.91 0.59
CA THR A 96 22.50 -24.15 -0.51
C THR A 96 22.50 -22.64 -0.25
N VAL A 97 23.60 -21.97 -0.62
CA VAL A 97 23.78 -20.51 -0.56
C VAL A 97 23.49 -19.93 0.84
N ASN A 98 24.06 -20.57 1.86
CA ASN A 98 24.11 -20.08 3.24
C ASN A 98 25.52 -19.54 3.57
N PHE A 99 25.80 -19.29 4.85
CA PHE A 99 27.10 -18.76 5.31
C PHE A 99 27.81 -19.73 6.25
N ILE A 100 27.66 -21.04 6.00
CA ILE A 100 28.29 -22.06 6.83
C ILE A 100 29.78 -22.05 6.56
N GLY A 101 30.57 -21.70 7.58
CA GLY A 101 32.03 -21.73 7.51
C GLY A 101 32.70 -22.62 8.56
N GLU A 102 31.93 -23.18 9.49
CA GLU A 102 32.40 -24.17 10.45
C GLU A 102 31.97 -25.56 9.99
N LEU A 103 32.86 -26.28 9.29
CA LEU A 103 32.61 -27.63 8.79
C LEU A 103 32.57 -28.67 9.92
N SER A 104 33.21 -28.39 11.06
CA SER A 104 33.09 -29.14 12.31
C SER A 104 31.63 -29.32 12.76
N SER A 105 30.74 -28.39 12.38
CA SER A 105 29.30 -28.46 12.65
C SER A 105 28.59 -29.62 11.96
N VAL A 106 29.16 -30.13 10.86
CA VAL A 106 28.62 -31.27 10.11
C VAL A 106 28.61 -32.54 10.98
N ASN A 107 29.50 -32.63 11.98
CA ASN A 107 29.50 -33.76 12.91
C ASN A 107 28.18 -33.89 13.69
N SER A 108 27.44 -32.80 13.90
CA SER A 108 26.12 -32.84 14.53
C SER A 108 25.14 -33.73 13.74
N LEU A 109 25.28 -33.78 12.41
CA LEU A 109 24.44 -34.57 11.51
C LEU A 109 24.75 -36.09 11.56
N GLN A 110 25.80 -36.51 12.25
CA GLN A 110 26.13 -37.95 12.40
C GLN A 110 25.01 -38.73 13.08
N HIS A 111 24.24 -38.08 13.96
CA HIS A 111 23.11 -38.68 14.66
C HIS A 111 21.93 -38.98 13.73
N ASN A 112 21.81 -38.30 12.58
CA ASN A 112 20.74 -38.49 11.62
C ASN A 112 21.05 -39.70 10.72
N ILE A 113 20.65 -40.89 11.18
CA ILE A 113 20.93 -42.17 10.51
C ILE A 113 20.27 -42.31 9.13
N HIS A 114 19.18 -41.57 8.88
CA HIS A 114 18.41 -41.64 7.64
C HIS A 114 18.83 -40.61 6.60
N LEU A 115 19.78 -39.72 6.93
CA LEU A 115 20.23 -38.65 6.04
C LEU A 115 20.98 -39.21 4.84
N ARG A 116 20.44 -39.01 3.64
CA ARG A 116 20.98 -39.53 2.37
C ARG A 116 21.43 -38.44 1.42
N GLU A 117 20.79 -37.28 1.45
CA GLU A 117 21.06 -36.17 0.53
C GLU A 117 21.39 -34.90 1.32
N LEU A 118 22.54 -34.30 1.01
CA LEU A 118 23.00 -33.05 1.62
C LEU A 118 23.48 -32.10 0.52
N PHE A 119 22.99 -30.86 0.57
CA PHE A 119 23.41 -29.79 -0.32
C PHE A 119 24.01 -28.64 0.50
N LEU A 120 25.24 -28.29 0.19
CA LEU A 120 26.05 -27.26 0.84
C LEU A 120 26.72 -26.33 -0.18
N MET A 121 26.35 -26.42 -1.47
CA MET A 121 26.87 -25.52 -2.50
C MET A 121 26.63 -24.04 -2.17
N GLY A 122 27.62 -23.19 -2.46
CA GLY A 122 27.53 -21.75 -2.22
C GLY A 122 27.71 -21.33 -0.76
N ASN A 123 28.22 -22.23 0.09
CA ASN A 123 28.68 -21.89 1.44
C ASN A 123 30.20 -21.65 1.45
N PRO A 124 30.71 -20.78 2.33
CA PRO A 124 32.14 -20.58 2.52
C PRO A 124 32.93 -21.87 2.82
N CYS A 125 32.30 -22.87 3.44
CA CYS A 125 32.93 -24.16 3.69
C CYS A 125 33.22 -24.97 2.42
N ALA A 126 32.51 -24.71 1.31
CA ALA A 126 32.73 -25.42 0.05
C ALA A 126 34.05 -25.01 -0.63
N ASP A 127 34.61 -23.85 -0.26
CA ASP A 127 35.90 -23.38 -0.76
C ASP A 127 37.09 -24.01 -0.04
N PHE A 128 36.85 -24.76 1.05
CA PHE A 128 37.93 -25.38 1.81
C PHE A 128 38.57 -26.55 1.06
N GLU A 129 39.90 -26.60 1.11
CA GLU A 129 40.65 -27.73 0.54
C GLU A 129 40.31 -29.01 1.30
N GLY A 130 39.87 -30.04 0.58
CA GLY A 130 39.48 -31.31 1.20
C GLY A 130 38.06 -31.35 1.77
N TYR A 131 37.24 -30.31 1.55
CA TYR A 131 35.85 -30.21 2.03
C TYR A 131 35.05 -31.49 1.75
N ARG A 132 35.07 -31.97 0.51
CA ARG A 132 34.30 -33.14 0.09
C ARG A 132 34.76 -34.41 0.81
N GLN A 133 36.07 -34.61 0.92
CA GLN A 133 36.65 -35.76 1.62
C GLN A 133 36.28 -35.75 3.10
N PHE A 134 36.31 -34.58 3.74
CA PHE A 134 35.91 -34.44 5.13
C PHE A 134 34.45 -34.79 5.36
N VAL A 135 33.53 -34.24 4.57
CA VAL A 135 32.09 -34.52 4.71
C VAL A 135 31.80 -35.99 4.47
N VAL A 136 32.41 -36.59 3.44
CA VAL A 136 32.24 -38.01 3.10
C VAL A 136 32.77 -38.93 4.21
N ALA A 137 33.88 -38.57 4.85
CA ALA A 137 34.45 -39.33 5.97
C ALA A 137 33.67 -39.13 7.27
N ALA A 138 33.20 -37.90 7.54
CA ALA A 138 32.44 -37.57 8.74
C ALA A 138 31.00 -38.14 8.69
N LEU A 139 30.36 -38.16 7.52
CA LEU A 139 28.99 -38.62 7.33
C LEU A 139 28.92 -39.88 6.46
N GLN A 140 29.16 -41.03 7.08
CA GLN A 140 29.22 -42.29 6.35
C GLN A 140 27.86 -42.76 5.79
N GLN A 141 26.76 -42.25 6.35
CA GLN A 141 25.38 -42.54 5.93
C GLN A 141 24.98 -41.86 4.61
N LEU A 142 25.69 -40.79 4.21
CA LEU A 142 25.30 -39.93 3.10
C LEU A 142 25.48 -40.62 1.74
N LYS A 143 24.48 -40.56 0.86
CA LYS A 143 24.54 -41.14 -0.50
C LYS A 143 24.88 -40.09 -1.55
N TRP A 144 24.34 -38.88 -1.42
CA TRP A 144 24.52 -37.78 -2.35
C TRP A 144 25.02 -36.55 -1.62
N LEU A 145 26.05 -35.93 -2.16
CA LEU A 145 26.60 -34.66 -1.69
C LEU A 145 26.70 -33.69 -2.87
N ASP A 146 26.03 -32.55 -2.75
CA ASP A 146 26.03 -31.47 -3.76
C ASP A 146 25.60 -31.96 -5.15
N GLY A 147 24.59 -32.84 -5.19
CA GLY A 147 24.07 -33.43 -6.43
C GLY A 147 24.94 -34.53 -7.04
N LYS A 148 26.06 -34.90 -6.40
CA LYS A 148 26.95 -35.99 -6.85
C LYS A 148 26.83 -37.20 -5.95
N GLU A 149 26.69 -38.39 -6.54
CA GLU A 149 26.71 -39.65 -5.80
C GLU A 149 28.09 -39.90 -5.18
N ILE A 150 28.12 -40.44 -3.97
CA ILE A 150 29.35 -40.79 -3.25
C ILE A 150 29.68 -42.24 -3.56
N GLU A 151 30.79 -42.47 -4.25
CA GLU A 151 31.27 -43.82 -4.54
C GLU A 151 31.96 -44.47 -3.33
N ARG A 152 32.02 -45.82 -3.33
CA ARG A 152 32.73 -46.57 -2.29
C ARG A 152 34.24 -46.31 -2.29
N SER A 153 34.82 -46.11 -3.48
CA SER A 153 36.22 -45.73 -3.71
C SER A 153 36.56 -44.42 -2.98
N GLU A 154 35.73 -43.40 -3.20
CA GLU A 154 35.85 -42.08 -2.58
C GLU A 154 35.79 -42.17 -1.05
N ARG A 155 34.86 -42.96 -0.50
CA ARG A 155 34.75 -43.17 0.95
C ARG A 155 36.02 -43.76 1.57
N ILE A 156 36.62 -44.76 0.92
CA ILE A 156 37.84 -45.39 1.44
C ILE A 156 39.01 -44.41 1.43
N GLN A 157 39.16 -43.62 0.36
CA GLN A 157 40.20 -42.59 0.27
C GLN A 157 40.00 -41.48 1.30
N ALA A 158 38.75 -41.04 1.49
CA ALA A 158 38.37 -40.04 2.48
C ALA A 158 38.72 -40.49 3.91
N LEU A 159 38.44 -41.75 4.26
CA LEU A 159 38.78 -42.32 5.56
C LEU A 159 40.29 -42.46 5.79
N GLN A 160 41.06 -42.82 4.75
CA GLN A 160 42.52 -42.94 4.85
C GLN A 160 43.20 -41.59 5.11
N ASN A 161 42.71 -40.53 4.45
CA ASN A 161 43.26 -39.19 4.55
C ASN A 161 42.59 -38.32 5.62
N PHE A 162 41.60 -38.86 6.34
CA PHE A 162 40.79 -38.14 7.31
C PHE A 162 41.57 -37.31 8.34
N PRO A 163 42.60 -37.82 9.04
CA PRO A 163 43.28 -37.04 10.08
C PRO A 163 44.05 -35.83 9.53
N GLU A 164 44.58 -35.94 8.31
CA GLU A 164 45.29 -34.83 7.68
C GLU A 164 44.32 -33.76 7.18
N VAL A 165 43.23 -34.20 6.51
CA VAL A 165 42.17 -33.32 6.03
C VAL A 165 41.46 -32.61 7.19
N GLU A 166 41.16 -33.31 8.28
CA GLU A 166 40.56 -32.72 9.48
C GLU A 166 41.45 -31.62 10.08
N ARG A 167 42.77 -31.84 10.12
CA ARG A 167 43.71 -30.83 10.62
C ARG A 167 43.73 -29.58 9.73
N GLN A 168 43.84 -29.76 8.41
CA GLN A 168 43.85 -28.65 7.45
C GLN A 168 42.55 -27.84 7.51
N ILE A 169 41.41 -28.53 7.59
CA ILE A 169 40.10 -27.89 7.70
C ILE A 169 39.97 -27.14 9.02
N ARG A 170 40.41 -27.70 10.15
CA ARG A 170 40.40 -26.97 11.43
C ARG A 170 41.24 -25.68 11.38
N GLU A 171 42.33 -25.66 10.64
CA GLU A 171 43.15 -24.46 10.46
C GLU A 171 42.43 -23.42 9.59
N GLN A 172 41.84 -23.85 8.47
CA GLN A 172 41.04 -23.01 7.57
C GLN A 172 39.80 -22.44 8.27
N GLU A 173 39.09 -23.26 9.05
CA GLU A 173 37.96 -22.86 9.89
C GLU A 173 38.36 -21.78 10.89
N LYS A 174 39.49 -21.95 11.60
CA LYS A 174 39.97 -20.94 12.54
C LYS A 174 40.27 -19.62 11.84
N ALA A 175 40.93 -19.68 10.68
CA ALA A 175 41.23 -18.48 9.89
C ALA A 175 39.96 -17.78 9.40
N TYR A 176 38.96 -18.56 8.95
CA TYR A 176 37.64 -18.06 8.56
C TYR A 176 36.91 -17.42 9.75
N CYS A 177 36.83 -18.10 10.89
CA CYS A 177 36.21 -17.59 12.11
C CYS A 177 36.86 -16.29 12.60
N LEU A 178 38.19 -16.18 12.53
CA LEU A 178 38.93 -14.96 12.85
C LEU A 178 38.57 -13.80 11.91
N ARG A 179 38.47 -14.06 10.60
CA ARG A 179 38.06 -13.05 9.62
C ARG A 179 36.61 -12.61 9.85
N ARG A 180 35.69 -13.56 9.97
CA ARG A 180 34.27 -13.29 10.24
C ARG A 180 34.03 -12.58 11.56
N ALA A 181 34.80 -12.87 12.61
CA ALA A 181 34.70 -12.15 13.87
C ALA A 181 35.03 -10.66 13.70
N LYS A 182 36.06 -10.33 12.90
CA LYS A 182 36.38 -8.94 12.56
C LYS A 182 35.29 -8.29 11.72
N ASP A 183 34.80 -8.97 10.69
CA ASP A 183 33.73 -8.46 9.83
C ASP A 183 32.46 -8.15 10.66
N LYS A 184 32.12 -9.03 11.61
CA LYS A 184 31.01 -8.82 12.56
C LYS A 184 31.22 -7.62 13.46
N GLU A 185 32.43 -7.46 14.00
CA GLU A 185 32.75 -6.33 14.86
C GLU A 185 32.65 -5.00 14.08
N GLU A 186 33.15 -4.98 12.85
CA GLU A 186 33.05 -3.81 11.97
C GLU A 186 31.59 -3.50 11.60
N ALA A 187 30.80 -4.51 11.23
CA ALA A 187 29.38 -4.34 10.94
C ALA A 187 28.60 -3.84 12.18
N GLN A 188 28.91 -4.36 13.38
CA GLN A 188 28.31 -3.87 14.62
C GLN A 188 28.69 -2.43 14.92
N ARG A 189 29.92 -2.02 14.61
CA ARG A 189 30.36 -0.64 14.78
C ARG A 189 29.58 0.29 13.85
N ARG A 190 29.48 -0.05 12.56
CA ARG A 190 28.68 0.70 11.57
C ARG A 190 27.22 0.83 12.00
N LEU A 191 26.62 -0.28 12.45
CA LEU A 191 25.25 -0.27 12.97
C LEU A 191 25.04 0.64 14.19
N ARG A 192 26.04 0.74 15.08
CA ARG A 192 25.96 1.66 16.23
C ARG A 192 26.10 3.11 15.79
N GLU A 193 27.03 3.39 14.88
CA GLU A 193 27.22 4.73 14.30
C GLU A 193 25.94 5.20 13.58
N GLU A 194 25.28 4.31 12.83
CA GLU A 194 23.97 4.57 12.21
C GLU A 194 22.89 4.85 13.25
N GLN A 195 22.77 4.03 14.29
CA GLN A 195 21.79 4.24 15.36
C GLN A 195 22.01 5.57 16.11
N GLU A 196 23.27 5.89 16.41
CA GLU A 196 23.64 7.17 17.04
C GLU A 196 23.27 8.35 16.13
N SER A 197 23.55 8.26 14.82
CA SER A 197 23.18 9.30 13.85
C SER A 197 21.65 9.48 13.75
N GLU A 198 20.87 8.39 13.74
CA GLU A 198 19.40 8.45 13.70
C GLU A 198 18.83 9.03 15.02
N GLU A 199 19.44 8.74 16.16
CA GLU A 199 19.04 9.33 17.45
C GLU A 199 19.36 10.83 17.52
N GLU A 200 20.51 11.27 17.01
CA GLU A 200 20.88 12.68 16.93
C GLU A 200 19.94 13.46 16.00
N GLU A 201 19.65 12.93 14.81
CA GLU A 201 18.65 13.51 13.91
C GLU A 201 17.24 13.54 14.54
N GLY A 202 16.87 12.49 15.28
CA GLY A 202 15.60 12.42 16.01
C GLY A 202 15.47 13.45 17.13
N ARG A 203 16.57 13.75 17.85
CA ARG A 203 16.61 14.79 18.89
C ARG A 203 16.53 16.19 18.29
N LEU A 204 17.23 16.45 17.19
CA LEU A 204 17.17 17.73 16.46
C LEU A 204 15.80 17.97 15.80
N GLY A 205 15.03 16.91 15.52
CA GLY A 205 13.66 16.99 15.00
C GLY A 205 12.57 17.26 16.03
N PHE A 206 12.88 17.26 17.34
CA PHE A 206 11.93 17.49 18.43
C PHE A 206 11.90 18.94 18.94
N ASP A 207 12.82 19.80 18.49
CA ASP A 207 12.78 21.23 18.81
C ASP A 207 11.73 21.93 17.94
N GLY A 208 10.50 21.92 18.46
CA GLY A 208 9.36 22.62 17.91
C GLY A 208 9.64 24.10 17.72
N CYS A 209 9.77 24.52 16.46
CA CYS A 209 9.54 25.91 16.07
C CYS A 209 8.26 25.94 15.22
N TRP A 210 7.13 25.85 15.91
CA TRP A 210 5.90 26.48 15.47
C TRP A 210 5.66 27.64 16.44
N ASP A 211 5.32 28.81 15.89
CA ASP A 211 5.08 30.11 16.54
C ASP A 211 6.35 30.93 16.84
N ALA A 212 6.51 32.20 16.43
CA ALA A 212 5.55 33.20 16.02
C ALA A 212 6.16 34.18 14.98
N ALA A 213 5.40 34.45 13.92
CA ALA A 213 5.45 35.74 13.25
C ALA A 213 4.43 36.63 13.95
N ASP A 214 4.88 37.66 14.68
CA ASP A 214 4.46 39.05 14.42
C ASP A 214 5.08 40.09 15.36
N THR A 215 5.30 41.28 14.77
CA THR A 215 5.39 42.63 15.35
C THR A 215 6.55 43.06 16.26
N GLY A 216 7.20 44.17 15.87
CA GLY A 216 7.43 45.27 16.81
C GLY A 216 8.84 45.87 16.96
N ALA A 217 9.26 46.68 15.98
CA ALA A 217 9.87 48.00 16.17
C ALA A 217 11.34 48.19 16.66
N THR A 218 11.96 49.14 15.94
CA THR A 218 12.95 50.18 16.35
C THR A 218 14.45 49.90 16.16
N LEU A 219 14.99 50.57 15.13
CA LEU A 219 16.40 50.95 14.96
C LEU A 219 16.90 51.78 16.15
N PRO A 220 18.24 51.83 16.37
CA PRO A 220 18.93 53.08 16.04
C PRO A 220 20.33 52.92 15.40
N THR A 221 20.54 53.72 14.35
CA THR A 221 21.70 54.57 13.98
C THR A 221 23.17 54.07 13.99
N SER A 222 23.78 54.10 12.79
CA SER A 222 25.01 54.81 12.34
C SER A 222 26.26 54.87 13.26
N ALA A 223 27.53 54.83 12.82
CA ALA A 223 28.20 54.85 11.51
C ALA A 223 29.75 54.62 11.71
N GLU A 224 30.42 54.15 10.63
CA GLU A 224 31.82 54.44 10.23
C GLU A 224 33.05 53.94 11.05
N SER A 225 33.87 53.05 10.46
CA SER A 225 35.27 53.32 9.97
C SER A 225 36.28 52.14 10.07
N LYS A 226 36.78 51.74 8.89
CA LYS A 226 38.14 51.28 8.48
C LYS A 226 39.05 50.35 9.34
N ASP A 227 39.35 49.20 8.72
CA ASP A 227 40.66 48.55 8.48
C ASP A 227 41.68 48.32 9.61
N HIS A 228 41.81 47.07 10.04
CA HIS A 228 43.13 46.42 10.19
C HIS A 228 43.05 44.88 10.10
N LEU A 229 44.02 44.31 9.37
CA LEU A 229 44.25 42.88 9.13
C LEU A 229 44.78 42.15 10.38
N GLN A 230 44.22 40.98 10.74
CA GLN A 230 44.84 39.65 10.55
C GLN A 230 44.10 38.51 11.28
N ALA A 231 43.89 37.43 10.52
CA ALA A 231 43.79 36.02 10.89
C ALA A 231 42.48 35.43 11.47
N ALA A 232 42.16 34.26 10.89
CA ALA A 232 41.23 33.19 11.30
C ALA A 232 39.81 33.18 10.72
N GLU A 233 39.59 32.13 9.91
CA GLU A 233 38.36 31.34 9.73
C GLU A 233 37.19 31.85 8.87
N THR A 234 36.94 31.06 7.82
CA THR A 234 35.66 30.58 7.25
C THR A 234 35.46 30.97 5.78
N PRO A 235 35.44 29.97 4.88
CA PRO A 235 34.48 30.01 3.79
C PRO A 235 33.77 28.67 3.64
N GLY A 236 32.45 28.72 3.54
CA GLY A 236 31.67 27.58 3.06
C GLY A 236 30.37 27.48 3.82
N GLY A 237 29.32 28.11 3.27
CA GLY A 237 27.96 27.82 3.68
C GLY A 237 27.69 26.33 3.53
N ASP A 238 27.29 25.72 4.63
CA ASP A 238 27.02 24.30 4.72
C ASP A 238 25.70 23.95 4.00
N PRO A 239 25.70 23.08 2.99
CA PRO A 239 24.51 22.65 2.29
C PRO A 239 23.94 21.39 2.92
N HIS A 240 23.56 21.41 4.21
CA HIS A 240 22.91 20.25 4.83
C HIS A 240 21.65 20.65 5.60
N LYS A 241 20.60 20.97 4.83
CA LYS A 241 19.21 20.66 5.23
C LYS A 241 18.72 19.53 4.33
N LYS A 242 19.18 18.30 4.60
CA LYS A 242 18.60 17.10 3.96
C LYS A 242 17.17 16.96 4.49
N LYS A 243 16.20 17.10 3.59
CA LYS A 243 14.82 16.66 3.85
C LYS A 243 14.85 15.13 3.99
N PRO A 244 14.15 14.54 4.97
CA PRO A 244 14.06 13.10 5.06
C PRO A 244 13.25 12.58 3.86
N GLY A 245 13.93 11.87 2.95
CA GLY A 245 13.38 11.37 1.68
C GLY A 245 14.19 11.72 0.44
N SER A 246 15.51 11.89 0.55
CA SER A 246 16.41 12.05 -0.59
C SER A 246 16.60 10.72 -1.32
N GLY A 247 16.07 10.62 -2.55
CA GLY A 247 16.40 9.50 -3.45
C GLY A 247 17.91 9.37 -3.74
N GLU A 248 18.72 10.34 -3.34
CA GLU A 248 20.19 10.26 -3.39
C GLU A 248 20.75 9.24 -2.39
N ASP A 249 20.24 9.18 -1.16
CA ASP A 249 20.73 8.21 -0.16
C ASP A 249 20.31 6.77 -0.53
N ASP A 250 19.11 6.62 -1.11
CA ASP A 250 18.63 5.34 -1.66
C ASP A 250 19.50 4.89 -2.85
N LEU A 251 19.84 5.79 -3.76
CA LEU A 251 20.71 5.50 -4.91
C LEU A 251 22.11 5.13 -4.43
N GLU A 252 22.63 5.84 -3.43
CA GLU A 252 23.93 5.52 -2.83
C GLU A 252 23.91 4.11 -2.22
N PHE A 253 22.86 3.75 -1.46
CA PHE A 253 22.69 2.42 -0.88
C PHE A 253 22.72 1.31 -1.95
N TRP A 254 21.91 1.44 -3.01
CA TRP A 254 21.83 0.41 -4.07
C TRP A 254 23.05 0.36 -4.99
N SER A 255 23.82 1.45 -5.07
CA SER A 255 25.05 1.51 -5.89
C SER A 255 26.29 0.97 -5.18
N ARG A 256 26.27 0.87 -3.83
CA ARG A 256 27.36 0.32 -3.05
C ARG A 256 27.49 -1.19 -3.30
N PRO A 257 28.71 -1.72 -3.55
CA PRO A 257 28.93 -3.16 -3.64
C PRO A 257 28.54 -3.85 -2.33
N SER A 258 27.53 -4.72 -2.38
CA SER A 258 27.10 -5.51 -1.22
C SER A 258 28.11 -6.61 -0.93
N LEU A 259 28.59 -6.67 0.31
CA LEU A 259 29.40 -7.79 0.78
C LEU A 259 28.48 -9.00 0.97
N PHE A 260 28.89 -10.19 0.50
CA PHE A 260 28.12 -11.42 0.70
C PHE A 260 28.26 -11.86 2.17
N THR A 261 27.55 -11.18 3.07
CA THR A 261 27.51 -11.46 4.51
C THR A 261 26.06 -11.45 5.03
N PRO A 262 25.77 -12.17 6.14
CA PRO A 262 24.47 -12.12 6.78
C PRO A 262 24.04 -10.71 7.16
N GLU A 263 24.98 -9.88 7.62
CA GLU A 263 24.71 -8.54 8.11
C GLU A 263 24.27 -7.61 6.98
N ALA A 264 24.93 -7.67 5.82
CA ALA A 264 24.56 -6.86 4.64
C ALA A 264 23.15 -7.20 4.11
N ARG A 265 22.75 -8.48 4.18
CA ARG A 265 21.37 -8.88 3.84
C ARG A 265 20.36 -8.28 4.82
N LEU A 266 20.65 -8.28 6.12
CA LEU A 266 19.78 -7.67 7.14
C LEU A 266 19.70 -6.14 6.98
N GLU A 267 20.81 -5.50 6.63
CA GLU A 267 20.88 -4.07 6.33
C GLU A 267 19.97 -3.71 5.13
N THR A 268 20.06 -4.47 4.05
CA THR A 268 19.18 -4.34 2.87
C THR A 268 17.71 -4.46 3.24
N LEU A 269 17.36 -5.44 4.08
CA LEU A 269 15.99 -5.60 4.55
C LEU A 269 15.52 -4.39 5.39
N ARG A 270 16.36 -3.89 6.32
CA ARG A 270 16.02 -2.71 7.13
C ARG A 270 15.78 -1.48 6.25
N HIS A 271 16.61 -1.31 5.23
CA HIS A 271 16.46 -0.24 4.25
C HIS A 271 15.12 -0.35 3.50
N MET A 272 14.77 -1.55 3.02
CA MET A 272 13.48 -1.80 2.37
C MET A 272 12.28 -1.60 3.32
N GLU A 273 12.36 -2.05 4.58
CA GLU A 273 11.31 -1.83 5.59
C GLU A 273 11.13 -0.33 5.87
N LYS A 274 12.22 0.46 5.95
CA LYS A 274 12.20 1.92 6.13
C LYS A 274 11.50 2.59 4.95
N GLN A 275 11.85 2.21 3.72
CA GLN A 275 11.16 2.70 2.52
C GLN A 275 9.66 2.39 2.52
N ARG A 276 9.27 1.16 2.90
CA ARG A 276 7.85 0.77 2.98
C ARG A 276 7.11 1.62 4.02
N ARG A 277 7.69 1.80 5.20
CA ARG A 277 7.11 2.66 6.27
C ARG A 277 6.97 4.10 5.81
N ASP A 278 7.96 4.63 5.11
CA ASP A 278 7.91 6.02 4.64
C ASP A 278 6.89 6.20 3.50
N GLN A 279 6.73 5.21 2.62
CA GLN A 279 5.63 5.17 1.66
C GLN A 279 4.25 5.10 2.34
N GLU A 280 4.10 4.28 3.38
CA GLU A 280 2.88 4.21 4.20
C GLU A 280 2.57 5.56 4.85
N LYS A 281 3.54 6.18 5.53
CA LYS A 281 3.41 7.52 6.12
C LYS A 281 3.05 8.58 5.06
N LEU A 282 3.65 8.52 3.87
CA LEU A 282 3.32 9.41 2.75
C LEU A 282 1.87 9.20 2.30
N SER A 283 1.39 7.97 2.25
CA SER A 283 0.01 7.63 1.91
C SER A 283 -0.99 8.11 2.99
N GLU A 284 -0.64 8.01 4.26
CA GLU A 284 -1.44 8.51 5.39
C GLU A 284 -1.47 10.03 5.45
N LYS A 285 -0.33 10.69 5.20
CA LYS A 285 -0.26 12.15 5.07
C LYS A 285 -1.13 12.66 3.92
N LYS A 286 -1.17 11.95 2.78
CA LYS A 286 -2.09 12.27 1.67
C LYS A 286 -3.57 12.07 2.04
N LYS A 287 -3.88 11.20 3.02
CA LYS A 287 -5.24 10.96 3.53
C LYS A 287 -5.68 11.94 4.62
N LYS A 288 -4.80 12.80 5.18
CA LYS A 288 -5.21 13.84 6.13
C LYS A 288 -6.14 14.85 5.43
N VAL A 289 -7.42 14.78 5.79
CA VAL A 289 -8.53 15.55 5.25
C VAL A 289 -8.27 17.05 5.44
N LYS A 290 -8.46 17.85 4.38
CA LYS A 290 -8.35 19.32 4.43
C LYS A 290 -9.25 19.85 5.56
N ALA A 291 -8.74 20.79 6.36
CA ALA A 291 -9.53 21.42 7.42
C ALA A 291 -10.88 21.92 6.85
N PRO A 292 -12.02 21.62 7.50
CA PRO A 292 -13.32 22.09 7.02
C PRO A 292 -13.32 23.61 6.99
N ARG A 293 -13.60 24.21 5.83
CA ARG A 293 -13.68 25.66 5.69
C ARG A 293 -14.86 26.17 6.51
N THR A 294 -14.66 27.27 7.23
CA THR A 294 -15.73 27.98 7.93
C THR A 294 -16.68 28.59 6.90
N LEU A 295 -17.90 28.06 6.80
CA LEU A 295 -18.93 28.52 5.86
C LEU A 295 -19.74 29.71 6.41
N ILE A 296 -19.60 29.99 7.71
CA ILE A 296 -20.31 31.04 8.44
C ILE A 296 -19.26 31.74 9.31
N THR A 297 -19.23 33.08 9.27
CA THR A 297 -18.38 33.88 10.17
C THR A 297 -18.91 33.79 11.61
N GLU A 298 -18.08 34.02 12.63
CA GLU A 298 -18.48 34.01 14.05
C GLU A 298 -19.68 34.95 14.35
N ASP A 299 -19.91 35.96 13.50
CA ASP A 299 -21.04 36.91 13.55
C ASP A 299 -22.34 36.41 12.86
N GLY A 300 -22.41 35.15 12.41
CA GLY A 300 -23.62 34.56 11.79
C GLY A 300 -23.89 35.00 10.35
N ARG A 301 -22.96 35.73 9.70
CA ARG A 301 -23.07 36.11 8.28
C ARG A 301 -22.64 34.95 7.38
N ALA A 302 -23.51 34.57 6.44
CA ALA A 302 -23.22 33.54 5.46
C ALA A 302 -22.20 34.05 4.42
N LEU A 303 -21.15 33.27 4.16
CA LEU A 303 -20.17 33.56 3.11
C LEU A 303 -20.60 32.94 1.79
N ASN A 304 -20.33 33.65 0.68
CA ASN A 304 -20.55 33.13 -0.66
C ASN A 304 -19.42 32.17 -1.03
N VAL A 305 -19.76 30.92 -1.36
CA VAL A 305 -18.81 29.85 -1.66
C VAL A 305 -19.27 29.12 -2.92
N ASN A 306 -18.41 29.05 -3.94
CA ASN A 306 -18.64 28.23 -5.13
C ASN A 306 -17.45 27.27 -5.35
N GLU A 307 -17.28 26.30 -4.46
CA GLU A 307 -16.28 25.24 -4.63
C GLU A 307 -16.44 24.38 -5.89
N PRO A 308 -17.67 24.03 -6.34
CA PRO A 308 -17.83 23.21 -7.52
C PRO A 308 -17.61 24.00 -8.83
N LYS A 309 -17.40 25.32 -8.78
CA LYS A 309 -17.25 26.23 -9.92
C LYS A 309 -18.39 26.08 -10.93
N LEU A 310 -19.61 25.99 -10.43
CA LEU A 310 -20.80 25.88 -11.26
C LEU A 310 -21.19 27.26 -11.76
N ASP A 311 -21.65 27.32 -13.00
CA ASP A 311 -22.29 28.51 -13.54
C ASP A 311 -23.67 28.65 -12.89
N PHE A 312 -23.97 29.87 -12.43
CA PHE A 312 -25.23 30.16 -11.78
C PHE A 312 -25.82 31.50 -12.23
N SER A 313 -27.14 31.58 -12.23
CA SER A 313 -27.90 32.81 -12.48
C SER A 313 -28.92 32.99 -11.37
N LEU A 314 -28.80 34.08 -10.62
CA LEU A 314 -29.80 34.49 -9.63
C LEU A 314 -30.68 35.57 -10.27
N LYS A 315 -31.98 35.30 -10.40
CA LYS A 315 -32.98 36.23 -10.93
C LYS A 315 -33.98 36.58 -9.84
N ASP A 316 -34.24 37.86 -9.70
CA ASP A 316 -35.29 38.37 -8.82
C ASP A 316 -36.52 38.70 -9.66
N ASP A 317 -37.61 37.93 -9.48
CA ASP A 317 -38.86 38.15 -10.18
C ASP A 317 -39.82 38.95 -9.30
N GLU A 318 -39.78 40.26 -9.44
CA GLU A 318 -40.64 41.20 -8.71
C GLU A 318 -42.14 40.99 -8.98
N LYS A 319 -42.52 40.38 -10.12
CA LYS A 319 -43.92 40.16 -10.49
C LYS A 319 -44.55 38.97 -9.76
N HIS A 320 -43.73 37.98 -9.42
CA HIS A 320 -44.14 36.76 -8.73
C HIS A 320 -43.61 36.68 -7.30
N ASN A 321 -42.98 37.75 -6.82
CA ASN A 321 -42.42 37.89 -5.48
C ASN A 321 -41.52 36.70 -5.09
N GLN A 322 -40.69 36.24 -6.03
CA GLN A 322 -39.86 35.04 -5.87
C GLN A 322 -38.45 35.26 -6.43
N ILE A 323 -37.47 34.69 -5.75
CA ILE A 323 -36.08 34.62 -6.19
C ILE A 323 -35.87 33.26 -6.86
N ILE A 324 -35.32 33.25 -8.07
CA ILE A 324 -35.04 32.05 -8.85
C ILE A 324 -33.54 31.91 -8.97
N LEU A 325 -32.99 30.82 -8.44
CA LEU A 325 -31.60 30.43 -8.60
C LEU A 325 -31.51 29.29 -9.63
N ASP A 326 -30.87 29.55 -10.76
CA ASP A 326 -30.53 28.55 -11.78
C ASP A 326 -29.07 28.14 -11.60
N LEU A 327 -28.83 26.87 -11.33
CA LEU A 327 -27.50 26.25 -11.17
C LEU A 327 -27.28 25.23 -12.27
N ALA A 328 -26.23 25.42 -13.08
CA ALA A 328 -25.86 24.48 -14.13
C ALA A 328 -25.14 23.25 -13.53
N VAL A 329 -25.90 22.25 -13.09
CA VAL A 329 -25.37 20.99 -12.55
C VAL A 329 -25.08 20.00 -13.70
N TYR A 330 -24.18 19.05 -13.48
CA TYR A 330 -23.81 18.07 -14.51
C TYR A 330 -25.01 17.23 -14.97
N ARG A 331 -25.17 17.09 -16.30
CA ARG A 331 -26.30 16.44 -16.98
C ARG A 331 -26.60 15.01 -16.50
N TYR A 332 -25.57 14.23 -16.23
CA TYR A 332 -25.68 12.82 -15.82
C TYR A 332 -25.39 12.59 -14.32
N MET A 333 -25.71 13.57 -13.47
CA MET A 333 -25.55 13.44 -12.02
C MET A 333 -26.83 12.90 -11.36
N ASP A 334 -26.68 11.92 -10.47
CA ASP A 334 -27.78 11.36 -9.69
C ASP A 334 -28.30 12.37 -8.65
N THR A 335 -29.62 12.36 -8.43
CA THR A 335 -30.28 13.24 -7.45
C THR A 335 -29.84 12.95 -6.01
N SER A 336 -29.34 11.75 -5.72
CA SER A 336 -28.81 11.37 -4.41
C SER A 336 -27.50 12.08 -4.05
N LEU A 337 -26.79 12.67 -5.02
CA LEU A 337 -25.53 13.39 -4.82
C LEU A 337 -25.72 14.91 -4.76
N ILE A 338 -26.98 15.36 -4.69
CA ILE A 338 -27.39 16.76 -4.63
C ILE A 338 -28.25 16.94 -3.39
N ASP A 339 -27.80 17.79 -2.48
CA ASP A 339 -28.58 18.18 -1.30
C ASP A 339 -28.83 19.69 -1.33
N VAL A 340 -30.08 20.11 -1.15
CA VAL A 340 -30.50 21.51 -1.27
C VAL A 340 -31.10 21.94 0.06
N ASP A 341 -30.44 22.88 0.72
CA ASP A 341 -30.84 23.48 1.98
C ASP A 341 -31.11 24.97 1.76
N VAL A 342 -32.35 25.39 2.00
CA VAL A 342 -32.79 26.77 1.85
C VAL A 342 -33.05 27.33 3.23
N GLN A 343 -32.31 28.37 3.59
CA GLN A 343 -32.50 29.14 4.81
C GLN A 343 -32.99 30.55 4.47
N PRO A 344 -33.63 31.28 5.40
CA PRO A 344 -34.17 32.61 5.14
C PRO A 344 -33.11 33.61 4.63
N THR A 345 -31.84 33.43 5.01
CA THR A 345 -30.73 34.35 4.69
C THR A 345 -29.72 33.80 3.68
N TYR A 346 -29.74 32.50 3.39
CA TYR A 346 -28.81 31.88 2.44
C TYR A 346 -29.37 30.59 1.83
N VAL A 347 -28.85 30.22 0.67
CA VAL A 347 -29.11 28.92 0.03
C VAL A 347 -27.82 28.13 -0.06
N ARG A 348 -27.87 26.86 0.33
CA ARG A 348 -26.75 25.92 0.27
C ARG A 348 -27.13 24.71 -0.58
N VAL A 349 -26.31 24.44 -1.59
CA VAL A 349 -26.43 23.26 -2.45
C VAL A 349 -25.15 22.45 -2.37
N MET A 350 -25.21 21.23 -1.83
CA MET A 350 -24.07 20.33 -1.84
C MET A 350 -24.06 19.49 -3.11
N VAL A 351 -23.00 19.60 -3.90
CA VAL A 351 -22.83 18.86 -5.15
C VAL A 351 -21.58 18.00 -5.04
N LYS A 352 -21.73 16.66 -5.03
CA LYS A 352 -20.61 15.71 -4.82
C LYS A 352 -19.77 16.03 -3.57
N GLY A 353 -20.42 16.42 -2.48
CA GLY A 353 -19.77 16.77 -1.21
C GLY A 353 -19.03 18.12 -1.21
N LYS A 354 -19.15 18.93 -2.28
CA LYS A 354 -18.65 20.31 -2.32
C LYS A 354 -19.80 21.30 -2.10
N PRO A 355 -19.71 22.20 -1.10
CA PRO A 355 -20.75 23.19 -0.86
C PRO A 355 -20.71 24.32 -1.92
N PHE A 356 -21.87 24.60 -2.47
CA PHE A 356 -22.22 25.88 -3.09
C PHE A 356 -23.10 26.64 -2.11
N GLN A 357 -22.67 27.80 -1.62
CA GLN A 357 -23.45 28.63 -0.70
C GLN A 357 -23.55 30.05 -1.24
N LEU A 358 -24.74 30.61 -1.23
CA LEU A 358 -24.99 31.98 -1.66
C LEU A 358 -25.88 32.69 -0.64
N ALA A 359 -25.44 33.85 -0.14
CA ALA A 359 -26.26 34.74 0.68
C ALA A 359 -27.36 35.36 -0.19
N LEU A 360 -28.60 35.33 0.31
CA LEU A 360 -29.76 35.84 -0.41
C LEU A 360 -29.91 37.36 -0.17
N PRO A 361 -30.33 38.14 -1.19
CA PRO A 361 -30.49 39.59 -1.06
C PRO A 361 -31.74 40.02 -0.30
N ALA A 362 -32.71 39.11 -0.12
CA ALA A 362 -33.96 39.32 0.59
C ALA A 362 -34.35 38.04 1.35
N GLU A 363 -35.12 38.20 2.43
CA GLU A 363 -35.60 37.08 3.22
C GLU A 363 -36.62 36.25 2.44
N VAL A 364 -36.37 34.94 2.39
CA VAL A 364 -37.23 33.97 1.69
C VAL A 364 -37.94 33.05 2.67
N SER A 365 -39.12 32.57 2.27
CA SER A 365 -39.88 31.57 3.00
C SER A 365 -39.41 30.15 2.61
N PRO A 366 -38.67 29.43 3.48
CA PRO A 366 -38.16 28.11 3.15
C PRO A 366 -39.28 27.09 2.92
N ASP A 367 -40.38 27.19 3.67
CA ASP A 367 -41.53 26.25 3.60
C ASP A 367 -42.23 26.24 2.24
N SER A 368 -42.13 27.34 1.49
CA SER A 368 -42.74 27.49 0.16
C SER A 368 -41.73 27.37 -0.99
N SER A 369 -40.47 27.08 -0.67
CA SER A 369 -39.41 26.95 -1.66
C SER A 369 -39.48 25.60 -2.36
N SER A 370 -39.16 25.56 -3.66
CA SER A 370 -39.13 24.32 -4.44
C SER A 370 -37.89 24.23 -5.30
N ALA A 371 -37.31 23.03 -5.38
CA ALA A 371 -36.15 22.73 -6.22
C ALA A 371 -36.54 21.73 -7.31
N LYS A 372 -36.26 22.05 -8.57
CA LYS A 372 -36.54 21.20 -9.73
C LYS A 372 -35.28 21.01 -10.54
N ARG A 373 -34.98 19.75 -10.89
CA ARG A 373 -33.85 19.39 -11.75
C ARG A 373 -34.34 18.96 -13.12
N SER A 374 -33.72 19.52 -14.15
CA SER A 374 -33.88 19.04 -15.53
C SER A 374 -32.93 17.86 -15.80
N GLN A 375 -33.48 16.69 -16.11
CA GLN A 375 -32.68 15.51 -16.49
C GLN A 375 -32.02 15.67 -17.86
N THR A 376 -32.62 16.46 -18.76
CA THR A 376 -32.14 16.64 -20.14
C THR A 376 -31.08 17.72 -20.25
N THR A 377 -31.22 18.82 -19.51
CA THR A 377 -30.29 19.97 -19.57
C THR A 377 -29.31 20.01 -18.40
N GLY A 378 -29.57 19.30 -17.29
CA GLY A 378 -28.72 19.30 -16.10
C GLY A 378 -28.92 20.48 -15.15
N HIS A 379 -29.72 21.48 -15.53
CA HIS A 379 -29.99 22.66 -14.72
C HIS A 379 -30.84 22.32 -13.49
N LEU A 380 -30.41 22.81 -12.33
CA LEU A 380 -31.15 22.80 -11.07
C LEU A 380 -31.71 24.20 -10.84
N VAL A 381 -33.04 24.32 -10.84
CA VAL A 381 -33.75 25.56 -10.60
C VAL A 381 -34.36 25.52 -9.21
N VAL A 382 -33.97 26.46 -8.35
CA VAL A 382 -34.50 26.64 -6.99
C VAL A 382 -35.34 27.91 -6.98
N CYS A 383 -36.65 27.77 -6.74
CA CYS A 383 -37.58 28.87 -6.63
C CYS A 383 -37.86 29.15 -5.15
N MET A 384 -37.59 30.38 -4.70
CA MET A 384 -37.63 30.81 -3.31
C MET A 384 -38.55 32.05 -3.17
N PRO A 385 -39.79 31.91 -2.67
CA PRO A 385 -40.70 33.03 -2.45
C PRO A 385 -40.19 33.99 -1.36
N LYS A 386 -40.39 35.30 -1.53
CA LYS A 386 -40.00 36.32 -0.54
C LYS A 386 -41.04 36.47 0.57
N VAL A 387 -40.60 36.82 1.78
CA VAL A 387 -41.46 36.95 2.99
C VAL A 387 -42.31 38.24 2.98
N GLY A 388 -41.94 39.26 2.20
CA GLY A 388 -42.65 40.54 2.17
C GLY A 388 -43.56 40.71 0.96
N ASP A 389 -44.86 40.88 1.16
CA ASP A 389 -45.78 41.40 0.14
C ASP A 389 -45.38 42.84 -0.22
N VAL A 390 -44.77 43.04 -1.38
CA VAL A 390 -44.67 44.38 -1.97
C VAL A 390 -46.04 44.70 -2.56
N ILE A 391 -46.87 45.40 -1.79
CA ILE A 391 -48.10 46.02 -2.31
C ILE A 391 -47.67 47.13 -3.29
N THR A 392 -47.48 46.78 -4.56
CA THR A 392 -47.39 47.78 -5.63
C THR A 392 -48.80 48.25 -5.96
N GLY A 393 -49.13 49.46 -5.49
CA GLY A 393 -50.42 50.11 -5.73
C GLY A 393 -50.65 50.37 -7.23
N GLY A 394 -51.52 49.57 -7.85
CA GLY A 394 -52.12 49.90 -9.14
C GLY A 394 -53.19 50.99 -8.98
N PRO A 395 -53.27 51.99 -9.89
CA PRO A 395 -54.25 53.07 -9.76
C PRO A 395 -55.68 52.57 -10.00
N ARG A 396 -56.56 52.90 -9.05
CA ARG A 396 -58.01 52.70 -9.13
C ARG A 396 -58.61 53.52 -10.28
N ALA A 397 -59.21 52.84 -11.27
CA ALA A 397 -60.19 53.46 -12.16
C ALA A 397 -61.61 53.31 -11.59
N SER A 398 -62.34 54.41 -11.64
CA SER A 398 -63.64 54.66 -11.02
C SER A 398 -64.82 54.07 -11.82
N LYS A 399 -65.92 53.92 -11.07
CA LYS A 399 -67.21 53.30 -11.41
C LYS A 399 -67.98 53.94 -12.57
N SER A 400 -68.74 53.11 -13.28
CA SER A 400 -70.11 53.38 -13.76
C SER A 400 -70.86 52.04 -13.69
N GLY A 401 -72.16 51.90 -13.41
CA GLY A 401 -73.26 52.79 -13.11
C GLY A 401 -74.54 51.94 -13.20
N LYS A 402 -75.11 51.61 -12.03
CA LYS A 402 -76.54 51.42 -11.67
C LYS A 402 -77.50 50.64 -12.61
N GLY A 403 -78.12 49.61 -12.03
CA GLY A 403 -79.43 49.04 -12.41
C GLY A 403 -79.99 48.14 -11.30
N THR A 404 -81.07 48.58 -10.66
CA THR A 404 -81.92 47.89 -9.67
C THR A 404 -82.66 46.70 -10.32
N SER A 405 -83.22 45.66 -9.71
CA SER A 405 -84.01 45.44 -8.47
C SER A 405 -84.27 43.92 -8.42
N ASP A 406 -84.04 43.22 -7.30
CA ASP A 406 -85.07 42.70 -6.37
C ASP A 406 -85.26 41.17 -6.47
N GLY A 407 -85.49 40.52 -5.33
CA GLY A 407 -85.98 39.14 -5.22
C GLY A 407 -85.07 38.08 -4.56
N GLY A 408 -85.29 37.83 -3.26
CA GLY A 408 -85.45 36.46 -2.74
C GLY A 408 -84.24 35.68 -2.21
N SER A 409 -84.18 35.51 -0.89
CA SER A 409 -83.35 34.54 -0.17
C SER A 409 -84.05 33.19 -0.04
N ARG A 410 -83.34 32.08 -0.30
CA ARG A 410 -83.16 30.89 0.59
C ARG A 410 -82.71 29.63 -0.16
N GLU A 411 -81.58 29.10 0.33
CA GLU A 411 -81.33 27.70 0.75
C GLU A 411 -81.87 26.53 -0.11
N GLN A 412 -80.93 25.73 -0.64
CA GLN A 412 -80.79 24.26 -0.44
C GLN A 412 -79.41 23.85 -1.01
N THR A 413 -78.42 23.41 -0.23
CA THR A 413 -78.27 22.14 0.53
C THR A 413 -77.97 20.94 -0.37
N GLN A 414 -76.77 20.34 -0.15
CA GLN A 414 -76.38 18.92 -0.39
C GLN A 414 -76.26 18.46 -1.86
N GLU A 415 -75.35 17.56 -2.28
CA GLU A 415 -74.66 16.45 -1.61
C GLU A 415 -73.58 15.83 -2.55
N ARG A 416 -72.58 15.14 -1.96
CA ARG A 416 -71.80 13.96 -2.48
C ARG A 416 -70.88 14.18 -3.70
N SER A 417 -69.74 13.51 -3.85
CA SER A 417 -69.32 12.17 -3.44
C SER A 417 -67.79 12.04 -3.32
N LYS A 418 -67.32 11.21 -2.38
CA LYS A 418 -65.94 10.72 -2.31
C LYS A 418 -65.68 9.74 -3.46
N GLN A 419 -64.54 9.87 -4.15
CA GLN A 419 -63.95 8.79 -4.93
C GLN A 419 -62.44 8.76 -4.70
N THR A 420 -61.97 7.58 -4.29
CA THR A 420 -60.55 7.21 -4.18
C THR A 420 -60.26 6.36 -5.41
N GLU A 421 -59.29 6.75 -6.23
CA GLU A 421 -58.86 5.97 -7.39
C GLU A 421 -57.58 5.20 -7.05
N LYS A 422 -57.67 3.87 -7.15
CA LYS A 422 -56.53 2.95 -7.18
C LYS A 422 -56.23 2.64 -8.65
N LEU A 423 -54.95 2.59 -8.99
CA LEU A 423 -54.47 2.28 -10.34
C LEU A 423 -54.50 0.76 -10.56
N GLU A 424 -55.33 0.28 -11.49
CA GLU A 424 -55.32 -1.10 -11.97
C GLU A 424 -54.32 -1.24 -13.13
N VAL A 425 -53.54 -2.33 -13.13
CA VAL A 425 -52.57 -2.64 -14.18
C VAL A 425 -53.09 -3.83 -14.98
N ASP A 426 -53.39 -3.61 -16.26
CA ASP A 426 -53.80 -4.66 -17.20
C ASP A 426 -52.70 -5.70 -17.41
N PRO A 427 -52.94 -7.00 -17.18
CA PRO A 427 -51.94 -8.06 -17.38
C PRO A 427 -51.67 -8.43 -18.85
N SER A 428 -52.22 -7.69 -19.81
CA SER A 428 -52.17 -7.99 -21.26
C SER A 428 -51.12 -7.18 -22.04
N LYS A 429 -50.24 -6.42 -21.36
CA LYS A 429 -49.19 -5.60 -21.99
C LYS A 429 -47.78 -5.91 -21.48
N HIS A 430 -47.42 -7.18 -21.43
CA HIS A 430 -46.02 -7.60 -21.31
C HIS A 430 -45.41 -7.75 -22.71
N SER A 431 -44.58 -6.79 -23.13
CA SER A 431 -43.64 -6.98 -24.24
C SER A 431 -42.21 -6.96 -23.70
N PHE A 432 -41.57 -8.13 -23.63
CA PHE A 432 -40.13 -8.24 -23.44
C PHE A 432 -39.42 -7.73 -24.71
N PRO A 433 -38.35 -6.92 -24.61
CA PRO A 433 -37.55 -6.59 -25.79
C PRO A 433 -36.68 -7.77 -26.18
N ASP A 434 -36.82 -8.19 -27.45
CA ASP A 434 -36.02 -9.20 -28.12
C ASP A 434 -34.64 -8.64 -28.47
N VAL A 435 -33.58 -9.28 -27.98
CA VAL A 435 -32.19 -8.78 -27.98
C VAL A 435 -31.41 -9.10 -29.27
N ALA A 436 -32.09 -9.56 -30.33
CA ALA A 436 -31.44 -10.15 -31.50
C ALA A 436 -31.44 -9.28 -32.79
N ASN A 437 -31.80 -8.00 -32.76
CA ASN A 437 -31.87 -7.18 -33.99
C ASN A 437 -31.38 -5.73 -33.84
N ILE A 438 -30.11 -5.51 -33.49
CA ILE A 438 -29.47 -4.18 -33.59
C ILE A 438 -28.13 -4.26 -34.31
N VAL A 439 -28.11 -4.79 -35.54
CA VAL A 439 -27.09 -4.36 -36.53
C VAL A 439 -27.69 -4.37 -37.93
N GLN A 440 -28.12 -3.21 -38.43
CA GLN A 440 -28.03 -2.90 -39.86
C GLN A 440 -27.57 -1.45 -40.04
N GLY A 441 -26.46 -1.31 -40.77
CA GLY A 441 -25.64 -0.10 -40.82
C GLY A 441 -26.06 0.97 -41.83
N GLY A 442 -25.32 2.08 -41.78
CA GLY A 442 -25.38 3.13 -42.81
C GLY A 442 -24.77 4.48 -42.44
N LYS A 443 -23.43 4.57 -42.49
CA LYS A 443 -22.59 5.74 -42.89
C LYS A 443 -22.77 7.10 -42.15
N HIS A 444 -21.78 7.49 -41.32
CA HIS A 444 -20.89 8.66 -41.54
C HIS A 444 -19.75 8.75 -40.48
N ARG A 445 -18.60 9.29 -40.92
CA ARG A 445 -17.24 9.28 -40.32
C ARG A 445 -17.11 9.81 -38.88
N PRO A 446 -16.22 9.22 -38.03
CA PRO A 446 -15.62 9.90 -36.90
C PRO A 446 -14.22 10.46 -37.23
N ARG A 447 -13.90 11.57 -36.56
CA ARG A 447 -12.67 12.36 -36.68
C ARG A 447 -11.79 12.10 -35.45
N ARG A 448 -10.61 11.51 -35.68
CA ARG A 448 -9.37 11.40 -34.88
C ARG A 448 -9.45 11.47 -33.34
N VAL A 449 -9.14 10.33 -32.72
CA VAL A 449 -8.43 10.21 -31.42
C VAL A 449 -7.03 9.63 -31.72
N ARG A 450 -6.02 10.09 -30.97
CA ARG A 450 -4.59 9.75 -31.12
C ARG A 450 -4.30 8.29 -30.74
N PRO A 451 -3.39 7.59 -31.44
CA PRO A 451 -2.97 6.24 -31.08
C PRO A 451 -1.93 6.21 -29.95
N GLU A 452 -1.99 5.13 -29.16
CA GLU A 452 -0.95 4.61 -28.26
C GLU A 452 0.35 4.27 -29.03
N PRO A 453 1.52 4.27 -28.36
CA PRO A 453 2.81 4.08 -29.01
C PRO A 453 3.04 2.64 -29.47
N GLU A 454 3.51 2.52 -30.71
CA GLU A 454 3.99 1.30 -31.35
C GLU A 454 5.27 0.80 -30.67
N LEU A 455 5.28 -0.49 -30.30
CA LEU A 455 6.50 -1.25 -30.02
C LEU A 455 7.16 -1.57 -31.36
N THR A 456 8.36 -1.03 -31.57
CA THR A 456 9.25 -1.40 -32.68
C THR A 456 9.73 -2.85 -32.49
N PRO A 457 9.64 -3.73 -33.50
CA PRO A 457 10.41 -4.96 -33.52
C PRO A 457 11.88 -4.59 -33.71
N SER A 458 12.72 -4.93 -32.73
CA SER A 458 14.16 -4.96 -32.91
C SER A 458 14.55 -6.07 -33.87
N GLU A 459 15.67 -5.85 -34.55
CA GLU A 459 16.22 -6.62 -35.65
C GLU A 459 16.31 -8.13 -35.40
N GLU A 460 16.17 -8.85 -36.50
CA GLU A 460 16.19 -10.30 -36.68
C GLU A 460 17.47 -10.93 -36.07
N ASP A 461 17.30 -11.78 -35.05
CA ASP A 461 18.30 -12.76 -34.66
C ASP A 461 18.35 -13.87 -35.74
N LEU A 462 19.37 -13.81 -36.59
CA LEU A 462 19.58 -14.68 -37.77
C LEU A 462 19.85 -16.17 -37.46
N ASP A 463 19.64 -16.65 -36.22
CA ASP A 463 19.96 -18.02 -35.80
C ASP A 463 18.78 -18.77 -35.14
N PHE A 464 17.54 -18.32 -35.33
CA PHE A 464 16.36 -19.03 -34.81
C PHE A 464 15.66 -19.88 -35.88
N GLU A 465 15.95 -21.19 -35.93
CA GLU A 465 15.20 -22.16 -36.72
C GLU A 465 14.01 -22.72 -35.89
N ASP A 466 12.80 -22.40 -36.32
CA ASP A 466 11.54 -22.81 -35.68
C ASP A 466 11.19 -24.27 -36.02
N ASN A 467 10.89 -25.09 -35.00
CA ASN A 467 10.68 -26.54 -35.13
C ASN A 467 9.27 -26.85 -35.68
N PRO A 468 9.13 -27.48 -36.86
CA PRO A 468 7.84 -27.68 -37.53
C PRO A 468 6.91 -28.71 -36.85
N GLU A 469 7.32 -29.36 -35.76
CA GLU A 469 6.49 -30.37 -35.05
C GLU A 469 5.61 -29.81 -33.93
N VAL A 470 5.61 -28.50 -33.66
CA VAL A 470 4.81 -27.91 -32.57
C VAL A 470 3.45 -27.41 -33.08
N PRO A 471 2.31 -28.04 -32.71
CA PRO A 471 0.99 -27.55 -33.11
C PRO A 471 0.60 -26.28 -32.32
N PRO A 472 -0.13 -25.34 -32.96
CA PRO A 472 -0.54 -24.08 -32.33
C PRO A 472 -1.61 -24.30 -31.25
N LEU A 473 -1.53 -23.48 -30.20
CA LEU A 473 -2.46 -23.48 -29.07
C LEU A 473 -3.85 -23.02 -29.51
N ILE A 474 -4.87 -23.81 -29.18
CA ILE A 474 -6.30 -23.54 -29.42
C ILE A 474 -6.82 -22.53 -28.40
#